data_AF-A0AAD7Q6V6-F1
#
_entry.id   AF-A0AAD7Q6V6-F1
#
_cell.length_a   1.000
_cell.length_b   1.000
_cell.length_c   1.000
_cell.angle_alpha   90.00
_cell.angle_beta   90.00
_cell.angle_gamma   90.00
#
_symmetry.space_group_name_H-M   'P 1'
#
loop_
_entity.id
_entity.type
_entity.pdbx_description
1 polymer ?
#
loop_
_entity_poly.entity_id
_entity_poly.type
_entity_poly.pdbx_seq_one_letter_code
_entity_poly.pdbx_strand_id
1 'polypeptide(L)'
;MRLCWKPSCRNDPKPKEMMIYIPKDILYDIFLLLPVPTLVLFKSLNKTWHAKISSRAFAREHLHRWVNERSSKQQKLFLLDLG
;
A
#
# COMPACT_ATOMS: atom_id res chain seq x y z
N MET A 1 0.64 16.31 38.33
CA MET A 1 -0.51 15.40 38.43
C MET A 1 -0.10 14.03 37.91
N ARG A 2 0.03 13.01 38.79
CA ARG A 2 0.33 11.64 38.36
C ARG A 2 -0.99 11.00 37.91
N LEU A 3 -1.13 10.71 36.63
CA LEU A 3 -2.22 9.84 36.16
C LEU A 3 -1.95 8.44 36.70
N CYS A 4 -2.69 8.07 37.76
CA CYS A 4 -2.70 6.71 38.28
C CYS A 4 -3.33 5.83 37.21
N TRP A 5 -2.50 5.17 36.41
CA TRP A 5 -2.96 4.25 35.39
C TRP A 5 -3.60 3.06 36.11
N LYS A 6 -4.94 3.04 36.19
CA LYS A 6 -5.67 1.88 36.70
C LYS A 6 -5.38 0.71 35.76
N PRO A 7 -4.95 -0.46 36.26
CA PRO A 7 -4.94 -1.66 35.45
C PRO A 7 -6.41 -1.96 35.10
N SER A 8 -6.74 -1.83 33.82
CA SER A 8 -8.04 -2.20 33.27
C SER A 8 -8.40 -3.61 33.76
N CYS A 9 -9.48 -3.72 34.53
CA CYS A 9 -10.06 -4.98 34.97
C CYS A 9 -10.50 -5.75 33.72
N ARG A 10 -9.62 -6.66 33.30
CA ARG A 10 -9.65 -7.44 32.07
C ARG A 10 -10.84 -8.42 32.11
N ASN A 11 -12.00 -8.01 31.60
CA ASN A 11 -13.07 -8.90 31.12
C ASN A 11 -13.96 -8.23 30.06
N ASP A 12 -13.49 -7.17 29.41
CA ASP A 12 -14.15 -6.71 28.19
C ASP A 12 -14.04 -7.83 27.13
N PRO A 13 -15.15 -8.27 26.52
CA PRO A 13 -15.07 -9.13 25.35
C PRO A 13 -14.24 -8.36 24.33
N LYS A 14 -13.05 -8.89 23.99
CA LYS A 14 -12.20 -8.31 22.95
C LYS A 14 -13.11 -8.03 21.76
N PRO A 15 -13.13 -6.78 21.24
CA PRO A 15 -13.94 -6.49 20.06
C PRO A 15 -13.62 -7.57 19.04
N LYS A 16 -14.67 -8.26 18.55
CA LYS A 16 -14.51 -9.29 17.53
C LYS A 16 -13.86 -8.60 16.34
N GLU A 17 -12.55 -8.75 16.25
CA GLU A 17 -11.72 -8.14 15.24
C GLU A 17 -12.18 -8.75 13.92
N MET A 18 -12.98 -7.99 13.17
CA MET A 18 -13.46 -8.41 11.86
C MET A 18 -12.23 -8.47 10.96
N MET A 19 -11.71 -9.68 10.79
CA MET A 19 -10.51 -9.92 9.99
C MET A 19 -10.87 -9.68 8.53
N ILE A 20 -10.62 -8.47 8.05
CA ILE A 20 -10.80 -8.12 6.64
C ILE A 20 -9.74 -8.88 5.84
N TYR A 21 -10.18 -9.88 5.07
CA TYR A 21 -9.32 -10.65 4.18
C TYR A 21 -9.26 -10.00 2.81
N ILE A 22 -8.06 -9.59 2.39
CA ILE A 22 -7.79 -9.11 1.04
C ILE A 22 -7.04 -10.21 0.29
N PRO A 23 -7.53 -10.69 -0.87
CA PRO A 23 -6.81 -11.65 -1.70
C PRO A 23 -5.42 -11.12 -2.10
N LYS A 24 -4.45 -12.02 -2.20
CA LYS A 24 -3.03 -11.68 -2.43
C LYS A 24 -2.78 -10.97 -3.76
N ASP A 25 -3.59 -11.24 -4.76
CA ASP A 25 -3.48 -10.68 -6.11
C ASP A 25 -3.97 -9.24 -6.13
N ILE A 26 -5.14 -9.00 -5.51
CA ILE A 26 -5.67 -7.64 -5.31
C ILE A 26 -4.70 -6.78 -4.50
N LEU A 27 -4.12 -7.33 -3.42
CA LEU A 27 -3.11 -6.63 -2.63
C LEU A 27 -1.88 -6.25 -3.47
N TYR A 28 -1.47 -7.12 -4.40
CA TYR A 28 -0.35 -6.87 -5.29
C TYR A 28 -0.67 -5.74 -6.29
N ASP A 29 -1.86 -5.77 -6.88
CA ASP A 29 -2.34 -4.72 -7.78
C ASP A 29 -2.41 -3.36 -7.09
N ILE A 30 -2.89 -3.33 -5.84
CA ILE A 30 -2.89 -2.12 -5.01
C ILE A 30 -1.46 -1.59 -4.88
N PHE A 31 -0.49 -2.43 -4.54
CA PHE A 31 0.90 -1.98 -4.42
C PHE A 31 1.47 -1.45 -5.74
N LEU A 32 1.14 -2.05 -6.87
CA LEU A 32 1.61 -1.57 -8.18
C LEU A 32 1.05 -0.17 -8.54
N LEU A 33 -0.12 0.20 -8.02
CA LEU A 33 -0.74 1.52 -8.20
C LEU A 33 -0.14 2.61 -7.29
N LEU A 34 0.55 2.23 -6.22
CA LEU A 34 1.06 3.20 -5.25
C LEU A 34 2.36 3.84 -5.73
N PRO A 35 2.55 5.15 -5.49
CA PRO A 35 3.85 5.79 -5.66
C PRO A 35 4.93 5.20 -4.76
N VAL A 36 6.18 5.28 -5.19
CA VAL A 36 7.35 4.77 -4.44
C VAL A 36 7.43 5.27 -2.99
N PRO A 37 7.18 6.56 -2.66
CA PRO A 37 7.24 7.02 -1.27
C PRO A 37 6.27 6.29 -0.35
N THR A 38 5.05 6.01 -0.82
CA THR A 38 4.04 5.28 -0.06
C THR A 38 4.45 3.82 0.12
N LEU A 39 5.03 3.20 -0.91
CA LEU A 39 5.53 1.82 -0.82
C LEU A 39 6.66 1.67 0.20
N VAL A 40 7.52 2.67 0.35
CA VAL A 40 8.59 2.67 1.38
C VAL A 40 7.99 2.64 2.78
N LEU A 41 6.90 3.36 3.03
CA LEU A 41 6.19 3.28 4.32
C LEU A 41 5.53 1.91 4.51
N PHE A 42 4.96 1.33 3.45
CA PHE A 42 4.27 0.04 3.55
C PHE A 42 5.22 -1.12 3.87
N LYS A 43 6.49 -0.99 3.49
CA LYS A 43 7.55 -1.94 3.87
C LYS A 43 7.75 -2.02 5.38
N SER A 44 7.45 -0.99 6.16
CA SER A 44 7.64 -1.02 7.62
C SER A 44 6.44 -1.60 8.39
N LEU A 45 5.28 -1.75 7.74
CA LEU A 45 4.05 -2.19 8.40
C LEU A 45 4.07 -3.67 8.78
N ASN A 46 4.56 -4.54 7.88
CA ASN A 46 4.74 -5.96 8.19
C ASN A 46 5.77 -6.65 7.26
N LYS A 47 6.25 -7.82 7.71
CA LYS A 47 7.27 -8.62 7.01
C LYS A 47 6.80 -9.13 5.64
N THR A 48 5.52 -9.46 5.50
CA THR A 48 4.94 -10.00 4.26
C THR A 48 4.95 -8.95 3.15
N TRP A 49 4.55 -7.72 3.47
CA TRP A 49 4.52 -6.59 2.54
C TRP A 49 5.95 -6.17 2.19
N HIS A 50 6.84 -6.13 3.19
CA HIS A 50 8.26 -5.88 2.97
C HIS A 50 8.84 -6.85 1.92
N ALA A 51 8.63 -8.16 2.09
CA ALA A 51 9.14 -9.18 1.19
C ALA A 51 8.56 -9.03 -0.23
N LYS A 52 7.27 -8.75 -0.35
CA LYS A 52 6.60 -8.63 -1.66
C LYS A 52 7.10 -7.40 -2.43
N ILE A 53 7.14 -6.24 -1.76
CA ILE A 53 7.58 -4.96 -2.35
C ILE A 53 9.08 -4.98 -2.66
N SER A 54 9.90 -5.68 -1.87
CA SER A 54 11.35 -5.74 -2.10
C SER A 54 11.78 -6.75 -3.17
N SER A 55 10.83 -7.48 -3.78
CA SER A 55 11.14 -8.46 -4.80
C SER A 55 11.54 -7.80 -6.12
N ARG A 56 12.49 -8.41 -6.85
CA ARG A 56 12.92 -7.91 -8.18
C ARG A 56 11.81 -7.96 -9.21
N ALA A 57 10.93 -8.97 -9.12
CA ALA A 57 9.76 -9.10 -9.99
C ALA A 57 8.82 -7.90 -9.83
N PHE A 58 8.49 -7.55 -8.58
CA PHE A 58 7.68 -6.37 -8.28
C PHE A 58 8.33 -5.09 -8.81
N ALA A 59 9.62 -4.89 -8.58
CA ALA A 59 10.32 -3.68 -9.04
C ALA A 59 10.26 -3.52 -10.58
N ARG A 60 10.41 -4.61 -11.34
CA ARG A 60 10.31 -4.58 -12.81
C ARG A 60 8.91 -4.22 -13.27
N GLU A 61 7.91 -4.85 -12.68
CA GLU A 61 6.51 -4.64 -13.05
C GLU A 61 6.01 -3.25 -12.67
N HIS A 62 6.39 -2.78 -11.48
CA HIS A 62 6.13 -1.42 -11.02
C HIS A 62 6.78 -0.38 -11.95
N LEU A 63 8.05 -0.57 -12.33
CA LEU A 63 8.71 0.32 -13.29
C LEU A 63 7.99 0.32 -14.64
N HIS A 64 7.68 -0.85 -15.19
CA HIS A 64 6.98 -0.99 -16.47
C HIS A 64 5.63 -0.27 -16.47
N ARG A 65 4.82 -0.46 -15.41
CA ARG A 65 3.52 0.23 -15.26
C ARG A 65 3.70 1.75 -15.25
N TRP A 66 4.62 2.28 -14.45
CA TRP A 66 4.78 3.73 -14.32
C TRP A 66 5.44 4.40 -15.53
N VAL A 67 6.30 3.68 -16.26
CA VAL A 67 6.84 4.16 -17.55
C VAL A 67 5.73 4.22 -18.61
N ASN A 68 4.91 3.18 -18.72
CA ASN A 68 3.81 3.15 -19.68
C ASN A 68 2.72 4.17 -19.32
N GLU A 69 2.42 4.36 -18.04
CA GLU A 69 1.50 5.39 -17.58
C GLU A 69 2.01 6.81 -17.91
N ARG A 70 3.30 7.09 -17.79
CA ARG A 70 3.87 8.38 -18.19
C ARG A 70 3.76 8.60 -19.69
N SER A 71 4.06 7.58 -20.49
CA SER A 71 3.90 7.65 -21.95
C SER A 71 2.43 7.91 -22.34
N SER A 72 1.50 7.21 -21.69
CA SER A 72 0.06 7.37 -21.92
C SER A 72 -0.48 8.73 -21.42
N LYS A 73 0.00 9.23 -20.27
CA LYS A 73 -0.33 10.57 -19.76
C LYS A 73 0.23 11.67 -20.66
N GLN A 74 1.44 11.51 -21.21
CA GLN A 74 1.99 12.44 -22.19
C GLN A 74 1.16 12.47 -23.46
N GLN A 75 0.81 11.31 -24.03
CA GLN A 75 -0.08 11.25 -25.21
C GLN A 75 -1.44 11.91 -24.95
N LYS A 76 -2.03 11.75 -23.75
CA LYS A 76 -3.27 12.45 -23.36
C LYS A 76 -3.10 13.95 -23.17
N LEU A 77 -1.97 14.40 -22.63
CA LEU A 77 -1.68 15.83 -22.46
C LEU A 77 -1.57 16.53 -23.83
N PHE A 78 -0.86 15.90 -24.78
CA PHE A 78 -0.79 16.38 -26.16
C PHE A 78 -2.15 16.48 -26.87
N LEU A 79 -3.14 15.67 -26.47
CA LEU A 79 -4.50 15.73 -27.03
C LEU A 79 -5.38 16.80 -26.38
N LEU A 80 -5.01 17.34 -25.21
CA LEU A 80 -5.74 18.41 -24.52
C LEU A 80 -5.22 19.81 -24.90
N ASP A 81 -4.01 19.90 -25.48
CA ASP A 81 -3.40 21.16 -25.95
C ASP A 81 -3.79 21.54 -27.40
N LEU A 82 -4.65 20.74 -28.07
CA LEU A 82 -5.13 20.98 -29.44
C LEU A 82 -6.64 21.32 -29.53
N GLY A 83 -7.25 21.77 -28.45
CA GLY A 83 -8.67 22.16 -28.38
C GLY A 83 -8.87 23.65 -28.13
#